data_AF-A0AAU9W2L1-F1
#
_entry.id   AF-A0AAU9W2L1-F1
#
_cell.length_a   1.000
_cell.length_b   1.000
_cell.length_c   1.000
_cell.angle_alpha   90.00
_cell.angle_beta   90.00
_cell.angle_gamma   90.00
#
_symmetry.space_group_name_H-M   'P 1'
#
loop_
_entity.id
_entity.type
_entity.pdbx_description
1 polymer ?
#
loop_
_entity_poly.entity_id
_entity_poly.type
_entity_poly.pdbx_seq_one_letter_code
_entity_poly.pdbx_strand_id
1 'polypeptide(L)'
;MEESSIKYILLRDHVAREVEHNMFTLGLTAKSTPAPVLRGELLEGVRKANQPMNSTKVAVVGIERKSLRLECPVDDISRLSKEETDLLLAITSYEARYQTYMERKRLAFGRQLSLGSDVFVEVEGISKVLPGIVRYIGVLPQSQGTWFGAELIV
;
A
#
# COMPACT_ATOMS: atom_id res chain seq x y z
N MET A 1 18.89 -14.88 -4.81
CA MET A 1 17.46 -14.87 -4.43
C MET A 1 17.29 -13.67 -3.52
N GLU A 2 16.66 -12.60 -3.97
CA GLU A 2 16.49 -11.39 -3.18
C GLU A 2 15.44 -11.69 -2.09
N GLU A 3 15.81 -11.58 -0.82
CA GLU A 3 14.84 -11.75 0.28
C GLU A 3 13.70 -10.77 0.07
N SER A 4 12.47 -11.29 -0.06
CA SER A 4 11.29 -10.45 -0.15
C SER A 4 11.18 -9.65 1.15
N SER A 5 11.34 -8.35 1.03
CA SER A 5 11.18 -7.40 2.13
C SER A 5 9.79 -7.53 2.75
N ILE A 6 9.72 -7.39 4.08
CA ILE A 6 8.45 -7.40 4.79
C ILE A 6 7.70 -6.12 4.45
N LYS A 7 6.43 -6.24 4.05
CA LYS A 7 5.57 -5.09 3.71
C LYS A 7 4.65 -4.75 4.88
N TYR A 8 4.31 -3.48 4.99
CA TYR A 8 3.50 -2.92 6.07
C TYR A 8 2.48 -1.91 5.55
N ILE A 9 1.44 -1.69 6.34
CA ILE A 9 0.54 -0.54 6.22
C ILE A 9 0.69 0.34 7.46
N LEU A 10 0.71 1.66 7.26
CA LEU A 10 0.69 2.64 8.34
C LEU A 10 -0.73 2.79 8.90
N LEU A 11 -0.89 2.69 10.22
CA LEU A 11 -2.19 2.74 10.89
C LEU A 11 -2.53 4.13 11.47
N ARG A 12 -1.52 4.98 11.65
CA ARG A 12 -1.68 6.33 12.21
C ARG A 12 -0.88 7.34 11.40
N ASP A 13 -1.42 8.55 11.28
CA ASP A 13 -0.70 9.63 10.62
C ASP A 13 0.61 9.93 11.35
N HIS A 14 1.64 10.22 10.57
CA HIS A 14 2.98 10.49 11.09
C HIS A 14 3.60 11.66 10.34
N VAL A 15 4.56 12.34 10.97
CA VAL A 15 5.45 13.27 10.28
C VAL A 15 6.78 12.56 10.06
N ALA A 16 7.23 12.47 8.82
CA ALA A 16 8.48 11.83 8.45
C ALA A 16 9.46 12.84 7.84
N ARG A 17 10.72 12.42 7.71
CA ARG A 17 11.75 13.15 6.98
C ARG A 17 11.84 12.55 5.59
N GLU A 18 11.43 13.29 4.58
CA GLU A 18 11.65 12.88 3.21
C GLU A 18 13.10 13.19 2.83
N VAL A 19 13.82 12.22 2.27
CA VAL A 19 15.21 12.39 1.88
C VAL A 19 15.24 12.59 0.37
N GLU A 20 15.44 13.84 -0.07
CA GLU A 20 15.68 14.13 -1.49
C GLU A 20 17.09 13.66 -1.87
N HIS A 21 17.17 12.72 -2.82
CA HIS A 21 18.46 12.30 -3.38
C HIS A 21 18.80 13.21 -4.57
N ASN A 22 19.51 14.30 -4.30
CA ASN A 22 19.99 15.16 -5.38
C ASN A 22 21.13 14.45 -6.12
N MET A 23 20.86 13.95 -7.33
CA MET A 23 21.78 13.12 -8.11
C MET A 23 22.99 13.90 -8.68
N PHE A 24 23.09 15.20 -8.40
CA PHE A 24 24.05 16.14 -9.02
C PHE A 24 25.15 16.67 -8.10
N THR A 25 25.18 16.35 -6.80
CA THR A 25 26.18 16.93 -5.88
C THR A 25 26.98 15.86 -5.18
N LEU A 26 28.25 15.75 -5.57
CA LEU A 26 29.30 14.87 -5.04
C LEU A 26 29.76 15.25 -3.61
N GLY A 27 28.84 15.71 -2.75
CA GLY A 27 29.17 16.23 -1.42
C GLY A 27 27.94 16.71 -0.65
N LEU A 28 27.45 15.85 0.23
CA LEU A 28 26.71 16.14 1.47
C LEU A 28 25.85 17.42 1.53
N THR A 29 24.54 17.28 1.29
CA THR A 29 23.47 17.68 2.23
C THR A 29 22.14 17.13 1.70
N ALA A 30 21.66 16.02 2.27
CA ALA A 30 20.28 15.63 2.08
C ALA A 30 19.40 16.67 2.80
N LYS A 31 18.72 17.54 2.05
CA LYS A 31 17.68 18.38 2.63
C LYS A 31 16.55 17.44 3.07
N SER A 32 16.33 17.37 4.38
CA SER A 32 15.18 16.66 4.93
C SER A 32 14.06 17.65 5.18
N THR A 33 13.04 17.64 4.33
CA THR A 33 11.79 18.37 4.60
C THR A 33 10.87 17.49 5.44
N PRO A 34 10.27 18.04 6.51
CA PRO A 34 9.18 17.35 7.19
C PRO A 34 8.03 17.15 6.20
N ALA A 35 7.62 15.90 6.00
CA ALA A 35 6.51 15.55 5.12
C ALA A 35 5.46 14.78 5.93
N PRO A 36 4.17 15.11 5.80
CA PRO A 36 3.11 14.29 6.36
C PRO A 36 3.09 12.93 5.65
N VAL A 37 2.90 11.88 6.44
CA VAL A 37 2.67 10.51 6.00
C VAL A 37 1.33 10.10 6.57
N LEU A 38 0.39 9.79 5.69
CA LEU A 38 -0.98 9.50 6.07
C LEU A 38 -1.14 8.02 6.36
N ARG A 39 -2.03 7.68 7.29
CA ARG A 39 -2.48 6.30 7.48
C ARG A 39 -2.97 5.73 6.15
N GLY A 40 -2.70 4.44 5.92
CA GLY A 40 -2.89 3.81 4.62
C GLY A 40 -1.68 3.92 3.68
N GLU A 41 -0.63 4.66 4.03
CA GLU A 41 0.66 4.56 3.31
C GLU A 41 1.18 3.12 3.39
N LEU A 42 1.62 2.58 2.23
CA LEU A 42 2.21 1.25 2.16
C LEU A 42 3.73 1.34 2.20
N LEU A 43 4.32 0.54 3.09
CA LEU A 43 5.71 0.66 3.49
C LEU A 43 6.44 -0.67 3.33
N GLU A 44 7.74 -0.60 3.10
CA GLU A 44 8.63 -1.73 2.93
C GLU A 44 9.73 -1.68 3.99
N GLY A 45 9.93 -2.78 4.71
CA GLY A 45 10.98 -2.87 5.72
C GLY A 45 12.37 -2.79 5.11
N VAL A 46 13.25 -1.99 5.70
CA VAL A 46 14.67 -1.98 5.31
C VAL A 46 15.34 -3.31 5.67
N ARG A 47 16.45 -3.61 5.01
CA ARG A 47 17.27 -4.80 5.30
C ARG A 47 17.62 -4.88 6.79
N LYS A 48 17.71 -6.10 7.32
CA LYS A 48 17.99 -6.37 8.74
C LYS A 48 19.23 -5.64 9.27
N ALA A 49 20.29 -5.52 8.47
CA ALA A 49 21.51 -4.79 8.84
C ALA A 49 21.30 -3.28 9.08
N ASN A 50 20.23 -2.71 8.53
CA ASN A 50 19.86 -1.29 8.64
C ASN A 50 18.66 -1.07 9.57
N GLN A 51 18.13 -2.12 10.19
CA GLN A 51 17.06 -1.98 11.18
C GLN A 51 17.64 -1.39 12.47
N PRO A 52 16.85 -0.60 13.24
CA PRO A 52 17.30 -0.09 14.51
C PRO A 52 17.57 -1.24 15.48
N MET A 53 18.56 -1.08 16.36
CA MET A 53 18.86 -2.08 17.39
C MET A 53 17.72 -2.22 18.42
N ASN A 54 16.89 -1.18 18.55
CA ASN A 54 15.74 -1.16 19.44
C ASN A 54 14.54 -1.87 18.80
N SER A 55 14.00 -2.89 19.47
CA SER A 55 12.86 -3.68 19.00
C SER A 55 11.52 -2.96 19.01
N THR A 56 11.41 -1.76 19.59
CA THR A 56 10.13 -1.01 19.65
C THR A 56 9.83 -0.25 18.36
N LYS A 57 10.78 -0.15 17.43
CA LYS A 57 10.64 0.57 16.17
C LYS A 57 11.09 -0.27 14.98
N VAL A 58 10.57 0.06 13.81
CA VAL A 58 10.97 -0.54 12.53
C VAL A 58 11.34 0.58 11.57
N ALA A 59 12.49 0.45 10.93
CA ALA A 59 12.86 1.32 9.82
C ALA A 59 12.22 0.81 8.53
N VAL A 60 11.54 1.71 7.83
CA VAL A 60 10.75 1.40 6.64
C VAL A 60 10.89 2.50 5.58
N VAL A 61 10.59 2.15 4.33
CA VAL A 61 10.59 3.06 3.18
C VAL A 61 9.23 3.03 2.48
N GLY A 62 8.85 4.13 1.82
CA GLY A 62 7.61 4.17 1.04
C GLY A 62 7.66 3.25 -0.19
N ILE A 63 6.60 2.47 -0.42
CA ILE A 63 6.52 1.64 -1.63
C ILE A 63 6.29 2.53 -2.86
N GLU A 64 5.34 3.45 -2.79
CA GLU A 64 5.03 4.40 -3.87
C GLU A 64 5.97 5.61 -3.82
N ARG A 65 6.29 6.10 -2.61
CA ARG A 65 7.24 7.21 -2.37
C ARG A 65 8.63 6.69 -2.01
N LYS A 66 9.45 6.35 -3.01
CA LYS A 66 10.79 5.75 -2.78
C LYS A 66 11.77 6.64 -1.99
N SER A 67 11.58 7.96 -1.98
CA SER A 67 12.32 8.94 -1.18
C SER A 67 11.93 8.96 0.30
N LEU A 68 10.76 8.43 0.64
CA LEU A 68 10.22 8.44 1.98
C LEU A 68 10.93 7.38 2.84
N ARG A 69 11.52 7.83 3.97
CA ARG A 69 12.12 6.96 4.97
C ARG A 69 11.61 7.36 6.35
N LEU A 70 11.25 6.36 7.17
CA LEU A 70 10.75 6.60 8.50
C LEU A 70 11.10 5.45 9.46
N GLU A 71 11.19 5.80 10.74
CA GLU A 71 11.20 4.84 11.84
C GLU A 71 9.85 4.90 12.53
N CYS A 72 9.05 3.85 12.37
CA CYS A 72 7.73 3.76 12.98
C CYS A 72 7.77 2.93 14.26
N PRO A 73 7.05 3.32 15.32
CA PRO A 73 6.69 2.39 16.38
C PRO A 73 5.99 1.16 15.80
N VAL A 74 6.29 -0.02 16.36
CA VAL A 74 5.65 -1.28 15.90
C VAL A 74 4.13 -1.23 16.02
N ASP A 75 3.59 -0.51 16.99
CA ASP A 75 2.14 -0.37 17.23
C ASP A 75 1.42 0.51 16.20
N ASP A 76 2.17 1.34 15.46
CA ASP A 76 1.61 2.25 14.45
C ASP A 76 1.63 1.66 13.04
N ILE A 77 2.17 0.45 12.87
CA ILE A 77 2.24 -0.26 11.60
C ILE A 77 1.66 -1.66 11.76
N SER A 78 1.26 -2.26 10.64
CA SER A 78 0.91 -3.67 10.64
C SER A 78 1.46 -4.38 9.44
N ARG A 79 1.91 -5.62 9.66
CA ARG A 79 2.48 -6.47 8.61
C ARG A 79 1.40 -6.90 7.64
N LEU A 80 1.77 -6.93 6.36
CA LEU A 80 0.93 -7.40 5.27
C LEU A 80 1.50 -8.68 4.69
N SER A 81 0.60 -9.60 4.32
CA SER A 81 0.91 -10.66 3.37
C SER A 81 1.14 -10.09 1.97
N LYS A 82 1.69 -10.91 1.07
CA LYS A 82 1.90 -10.51 -0.32
C LYS A 82 0.56 -10.20 -0.98
N GLU A 83 -0.43 -11.07 -0.81
CA GLU A 83 -1.76 -10.96 -1.40
C GLU A 83 -2.49 -9.71 -0.89
N GLU A 84 -2.44 -9.44 0.43
CA GLU A 84 -3.02 -8.20 0.98
C GLU A 84 -2.34 -6.96 0.42
N THR A 85 -1.02 -6.98 0.29
CA THR A 85 -0.29 -5.83 -0.28
C THR A 85 -0.70 -5.60 -1.73
N ASP A 86 -0.76 -6.66 -2.53
CA ASP A 86 -1.11 -6.55 -3.95
C ASP A 86 -2.56 -6.03 -4.10
N LEU A 87 -3.51 -6.45 -3.27
CA LEU A 87 -4.87 -5.90 -3.27
C LEU A 87 -4.93 -4.42 -2.82
N LEU A 88 -4.21 -4.06 -1.76
CA LEU A 88 -4.23 -2.70 -1.22
C LEU A 88 -3.51 -1.70 -2.15
N LEU A 89 -2.49 -2.13 -2.88
CA LEU A 89 -1.75 -1.30 -3.84
C LEU A 89 -2.64 -0.79 -4.98
N ALA A 90 -3.70 -1.50 -5.34
CA ALA A 90 -4.64 -1.06 -6.37
C ALA A 90 -5.56 0.09 -5.89
N ILE A 91 -5.64 0.33 -4.57
CA ILE A 91 -6.46 1.40 -4.00
C ILE A 91 -5.61 2.67 -3.90
N THR A 92 -5.93 3.68 -4.70
CA THR A 92 -5.14 4.92 -4.82
C THR A 92 -5.29 5.87 -3.64
N SER A 93 -6.48 5.92 -3.02
CA SER A 93 -6.73 6.77 -1.84
C SER A 93 -6.20 6.12 -0.56
N TYR A 94 -5.31 6.83 0.15
CA TYR A 94 -4.76 6.36 1.44
C TYR A 94 -5.86 6.05 2.46
N GLU A 95 -6.87 6.92 2.57
CA GLU A 95 -7.99 6.70 3.49
C GLU A 95 -8.81 5.47 3.09
N ALA A 96 -9.17 5.33 1.81
CA ALA A 96 -9.92 4.15 1.34
C ALA A 96 -9.12 2.85 1.53
N ARG A 97 -7.80 2.92 1.34
CA ARG A 97 -6.88 1.80 1.56
C ARG A 97 -6.82 1.42 3.05
N TYR A 98 -6.69 2.40 3.94
CA TYR A 98 -6.75 2.21 5.38
C TYR A 98 -8.10 1.59 5.82
N GLN A 99 -9.23 2.14 5.38
CA GLN A 99 -10.54 1.60 5.71
C GLN A 99 -10.72 0.17 5.20
N THR A 100 -10.29 -0.13 3.98
CA THR A 100 -10.33 -1.48 3.41
C THR A 100 -9.49 -2.46 4.24
N TYR A 101 -8.33 -2.01 4.74
CA TYR A 101 -7.51 -2.82 5.64
C TYR A 101 -8.17 -3.08 6.99
N MET A 102 -8.78 -2.05 7.59
CA MET A 102 -9.50 -2.16 8.86
C MET A 102 -10.73 -3.07 8.72
N GLU A 103 -11.44 -2.97 7.59
CA GLU A 103 -12.55 -3.85 7.21
C GLU A 103 -12.02 -5.19 6.67
N ARG A 104 -11.43 -6.01 7.54
CA ARG A 104 -10.82 -7.33 7.20
C ARG A 104 -11.67 -8.22 6.30
N LYS A 105 -13.00 -8.11 6.40
CA LYS A 105 -13.95 -8.82 5.54
C LYS A 105 -13.83 -8.43 4.06
N ARG A 106 -13.56 -7.17 3.73
CA ARG A 106 -13.36 -6.71 2.35
C ARG A 106 -12.09 -7.27 1.75
N LEU A 107 -10.99 -7.30 2.52
CA LEU A 107 -9.76 -7.96 2.08
C LEU A 107 -9.95 -9.46 1.89
N ALA A 108 -10.61 -10.13 2.84
CA ALA A 108 -10.90 -11.56 2.72
C ALA A 108 -11.77 -11.86 1.48
N PHE A 109 -12.78 -11.02 1.21
CA PHE A 109 -13.60 -11.10 0.02
C PHE A 109 -12.76 -10.96 -1.26
N GLY A 110 -11.95 -9.90 -1.37
CA GLY A 110 -11.08 -9.69 -2.53
C GLY A 110 -10.10 -10.85 -2.79
N ARG A 111 -9.61 -11.51 -1.73
CA ARG A 111 -8.75 -12.70 -1.86
C ARG A 111 -9.47 -13.95 -2.36
N GLN A 112 -10.78 -14.03 -2.17
CA GLN A 112 -11.61 -15.17 -2.58
C GLN A 112 -12.17 -15.01 -4.00
N LEU A 113 -12.09 -13.81 -4.58
CA LEU A 113 -12.57 -13.55 -5.94
C LEU A 113 -11.78 -14.37 -6.97
N SER A 114 -12.53 -14.98 -7.87
CA SER A 114 -12.02 -15.71 -9.04
C SER A 114 -12.70 -15.22 -10.30
N LEU A 115 -12.14 -15.56 -11.46
CA LEU A 115 -12.84 -15.39 -12.73
C LEU A 115 -14.21 -16.06 -12.66
N GLY A 116 -15.25 -15.37 -13.12
CA GLY A 116 -16.64 -15.81 -13.05
C GLY A 116 -17.36 -15.50 -11.73
N SER A 117 -16.71 -14.88 -10.75
CA SER A 117 -17.37 -14.50 -9.49
C SER A 117 -18.41 -13.39 -9.72
N ASP A 118 -19.60 -13.56 -9.14
CA ASP A 118 -20.61 -12.52 -9.07
C ASP A 118 -20.21 -11.45 -8.05
N VAL A 119 -20.27 -10.19 -8.47
CA VAL A 119 -19.88 -9.03 -7.66
C VAL A 119 -20.88 -7.90 -7.80
N PHE A 120 -20.89 -7.05 -6.80
CA PHE A 120 -21.58 -5.77 -6.84
C PHE A 120 -20.55 -4.66 -7.01
N VAL A 121 -20.72 -3.85 -8.05
CA VAL A 121 -19.77 -2.82 -8.48
C VAL A 121 -20.39 -1.44 -8.28
N GLU A 122 -19.72 -0.63 -7.49
CA GLU A 122 -19.97 0.81 -7.41
C GLU A 122 -19.12 1.49 -8.49
N VAL A 123 -19.76 2.33 -9.31
CA VAL A 123 -19.10 3.05 -10.40
C VAL A 123 -19.23 4.54 -10.11
N GLU A 124 -18.10 5.25 -10.12
CA GLU A 124 -18.09 6.69 -9.91
C GLU A 124 -19.01 7.39 -10.92
N GLY A 125 -19.90 8.26 -10.41
CA GLY A 125 -20.93 8.94 -11.21
C GLY A 125 -22.24 8.16 -11.40
N ILE A 126 -22.31 6.90 -10.97
CA ILE A 126 -23.56 6.10 -10.95
C ILE A 126 -23.96 5.86 -9.49
N SER A 127 -25.14 6.35 -9.10
CA SER A 127 -25.62 6.26 -7.71
C SER A 127 -26.04 4.85 -7.27
N LYS A 128 -26.30 3.97 -8.23
CA LYS A 128 -26.76 2.60 -7.97
C LYS A 128 -25.59 1.62 -8.08
N VAL A 129 -25.51 0.71 -7.12
CA VAL A 129 -24.61 -0.44 -7.19
C VAL A 129 -25.11 -1.43 -8.26
N LEU A 130 -24.25 -1.82 -9.19
CA LEU A 130 -24.59 -2.66 -10.33
C LEU A 130 -24.08 -4.09 -10.14
N PRO A 131 -24.84 -5.12 -10.50
CA PRO A 131 -24.33 -6.48 -10.52
C PRO A 131 -23.33 -6.64 -11.68
N GLY A 132 -22.33 -7.49 -11.50
CA GLY A 132 -21.36 -7.80 -12.53
C GLY A 132 -20.65 -9.13 -12.28
N ILE A 133 -19.89 -9.56 -13.27
CA ILE A 133 -19.11 -10.80 -13.24
C ILE A 133 -17.63 -10.46 -13.43
N VAL A 134 -16.76 -11.00 -12.57
CA VAL A 134 -15.31 -10.81 -12.71
C VAL A 134 -14.80 -11.54 -13.96
N ARG A 135 -14.22 -10.79 -14.90
CA ARG A 135 -13.62 -11.28 -16.16
C ARG A 135 -12.11 -11.14 -16.20
N TYR A 136 -11.52 -10.35 -15.31
CA TYR A 136 -10.08 -10.15 -15.24
C TYR A 136 -9.63 -10.02 -13.79
N ILE A 137 -8.50 -10.66 -13.46
CA ILE A 137 -7.78 -10.49 -12.19
C ILE A 137 -6.30 -10.41 -12.54
N GLY A 138 -5.66 -9.29 -12.23
CA GLY A 138 -4.24 -9.13 -12.55
C GLY A 138 -3.73 -7.72 -12.42
N VAL A 139 -2.49 -7.51 -12.86
CA VAL A 139 -1.84 -6.20 -12.86
C VAL A 139 -2.11 -5.49 -14.17
N LEU A 140 -2.52 -4.22 -14.13
CA LEU A 140 -2.69 -3.40 -15.32
C LEU A 140 -1.38 -2.68 -15.69
N PRO A 141 -1.13 -2.39 -16.98
CA PRO A 141 -0.01 -1.55 -17.39
C PRO A 141 -0.01 -0.23 -16.62
N GLN A 142 1.16 0.18 -16.12
CA GLN A 142 1.36 1.43 -15.38
C GLN A 142 0.63 1.54 -14.03
N SER A 143 -0.10 0.51 -13.60
CA SER A 143 -0.78 0.48 -12.29
C SER A 143 -0.16 -0.59 -11.40
N GLN A 144 0.00 -0.29 -10.11
CA GLN A 144 0.45 -1.27 -9.14
C GLN A 144 -0.74 -2.05 -8.55
N GLY A 145 -0.46 -3.22 -7.99
CA GLY A 145 -1.45 -4.05 -7.33
C GLY A 145 -2.33 -4.89 -8.24
N THR A 146 -3.28 -5.60 -7.63
CA THR A 146 -4.24 -6.48 -8.29
C THR A 146 -5.52 -5.73 -8.59
N TRP A 147 -5.86 -5.68 -9.87
CA TRP A 147 -7.07 -5.08 -10.41
C TRP A 147 -8.08 -6.17 -10.79
N PHE A 148 -9.35 -5.86 -10.58
CA PHE A 148 -10.48 -6.68 -10.99
C PHE A 148 -11.19 -5.99 -12.14
N GLY A 149 -11.25 -6.65 -13.30
CA GLY A 149 -12.13 -6.23 -14.40
C GLY A 149 -13.46 -6.95 -14.27
N ALA A 150 -14.55 -6.19 -14.15
CA ALA A 150 -15.91 -6.72 -14.05
C ALA A 150 -16.73 -6.35 -15.29
N GLU A 151 -17.42 -7.32 -15.87
CA GLU A 151 -18.46 -7.10 -16.88
C GLU A 151 -19.77 -6.81 -16.14
N LEU A 152 -20.36 -5.64 -16.39
CA LEU A 152 -21.63 -5.25 -15.74
C LEU A 152 -22.81 -5.93 -16.42
N ILE A 153 -23.74 -6.44 -15.60
CA ILE A 153 -25.00 -7.01 -16.05
C ILE A 153 -26.06 -5.93 -15.88
N VAL A 154 -26.29 -5.13 -16.93
CA VAL A 154 -27.26 -4.04 -16.97
C VAL A 154 -28.49 -4.40 -17.79
#